data_AF-A0A7K1A1N1-F1
#
_entry.id   AF-A0A7K1A1N1-F1
#
_cell.length_a   1.000
_cell.length_b   1.000
_cell.length_c   1.000
_cell.angle_alpha   90.00
_cell.angle_beta   90.00
_cell.angle_gamma   90.00
#
_symmetry.space_group_name_H-M   'P 1'
#
loop_
_entity.id
_entity.type
_entity.pdbx_description
1 polymer ?
#
loop_
_entity_poly.entity_id
_entity_poly.type
_entity_poly.pdbx_seq_one_letter_code
_entity_poly.pdbx_strand_id
1 'polypeptide(L)'
;MAIEPVKDTDPTIGRLVADASRDISSLISKEIELAKSELKVSVKAGGIGIALFAAAGFIAVLAVIMLSVSIAYFINWGGEGLALHWAFLIVFGLYLALAGAMVFVGIKKVKQVKAPEKAIAQGREIPKALKGQS
;
A
#
# COMPACT_ATOMS: atom_id res chain seq x y z
N MET A 1 -46.54 -43.00 -49.70
CA MET A 1 -45.73 -41.76 -49.75
C MET A 1 -45.32 -41.44 -48.32
N ALA A 2 -44.10 -41.80 -47.93
CA ALA A 2 -43.59 -41.56 -46.59
C ALA A 2 -43.08 -40.11 -46.52
N ILE A 3 -43.63 -39.35 -45.58
CA ILE A 3 -43.16 -38.01 -45.22
C ILE A 3 -41.87 -38.16 -44.41
N GLU A 4 -40.73 -37.81 -45.00
CA GLU A 4 -39.49 -37.68 -44.22
C GLU A 4 -39.55 -36.43 -43.34
N PRO A 5 -39.16 -36.51 -42.06
CA PRO A 5 -39.12 -35.34 -41.19
C PRO A 5 -37.98 -34.41 -41.61
N VAL A 6 -38.32 -33.15 -41.85
CA VAL A 6 -37.37 -32.07 -42.15
C VAL A 6 -36.37 -31.95 -40.99
N LYS A 7 -35.09 -32.16 -41.28
CA LYS A 7 -34.01 -32.06 -40.32
C LYS A 7 -33.59 -30.59 -40.22
N ASP A 8 -34.11 -29.88 -39.21
CA ASP A 8 -33.73 -28.50 -38.83
C ASP A 8 -32.23 -28.43 -38.49
N THR A 9 -31.39 -28.34 -39.52
CA THR A 9 -29.92 -28.36 -39.37
C THR A 9 -29.29 -27.00 -39.65
N ASP A 10 -30.08 -26.00 -40.07
CA ASP A 10 -29.60 -24.64 -40.28
C ASP A 10 -29.66 -23.80 -39.00
N PRO A 11 -28.56 -23.12 -38.62
CA PRO A 11 -28.57 -22.26 -37.45
C PRO A 11 -29.53 -21.08 -37.68
N THR A 12 -30.60 -21.02 -36.88
CA THR A 12 -31.51 -19.87 -36.88
C THR A 12 -30.79 -18.63 -36.33
N ILE A 13 -31.16 -17.43 -36.80
CA ILE A 13 -30.61 -16.14 -36.32
C ILE A 13 -30.67 -16.05 -34.79
N GLY A 14 -31.75 -16.55 -34.18
CA GLY A 14 -31.92 -16.59 -32.72
C GLY A 14 -30.90 -17.49 -32.01
N ARG A 15 -30.49 -18.60 -32.64
CA ARG A 15 -29.45 -19.49 -32.12
C ARG A 15 -28.07 -18.85 -32.20
N LEU A 16 -27.75 -18.17 -33.31
CA LEU A 16 -26.49 -17.42 -33.48
C LEU A 16 -26.35 -16.27 -32.47
N VAL A 17 -27.43 -15.52 -32.22
CA VAL A 17 -27.42 -14.44 -31.22
C VAL A 17 -27.27 -14.99 -29.79
N ALA A 18 -27.92 -16.12 -29.49
CA ALA A 18 -27.78 -16.79 -28.20
C ALA A 18 -26.36 -17.32 -27.97
N ASP A 19 -25.74 -17.91 -29.01
CA ASP A 19 -24.38 -18.42 -28.97
C ASP A 19 -23.36 -17.27 -28.81
N ALA A 20 -23.50 -16.18 -29.58
CA ALA A 20 -22.65 -15.00 -29.44
C ALA A 20 -22.76 -14.34 -28.05
N SER A 21 -23.96 -14.27 -27.47
CA SER A 21 -24.19 -13.74 -26.12
C SER A 21 -23.53 -14.63 -25.05
N ARG A 22 -23.53 -15.94 -25.26
CA ARG A 22 -22.88 -16.92 -24.38
C ARG A 22 -21.36 -16.83 -24.47
N ASP A 23 -20.80 -16.59 -25.65
CA ASP A 23 -19.37 -16.38 -25.85
C ASP A 23 -18.89 -15.08 -25.19
N ILE A 24 -19.62 -13.97 -25.34
CA ILE A 24 -19.30 -12.71 -24.65
C ILE A 24 -19.34 -12.90 -23.13
N SER A 25 -20.35 -13.60 -22.61
CA SER A 25 -20.44 -13.91 -21.18
C SER A 25 -19.27 -14.77 -20.70
N SER A 26 -18.77 -15.69 -21.54
CA SER A 26 -17.59 -16.50 -21.28
C SER A 26 -16.32 -15.64 -21.22
N LEU A 27 -16.15 -14.70 -22.16
CA LEU A 27 -15.00 -13.78 -22.17
C LEU A 27 -14.96 -12.91 -20.92
N ILE A 28 -16.09 -12.31 -20.54
CA ILE A 28 -16.18 -11.48 -19.33
C ILE A 28 -15.81 -12.28 -18.09
N SER A 29 -16.31 -13.51 -17.98
CA SER A 29 -16.00 -14.39 -16.85
C SER A 29 -14.51 -14.73 -16.76
N LYS A 30 -13.86 -14.97 -17.91
CA LYS A 30 -12.42 -15.22 -17.99
C LYS A 30 -11.59 -13.99 -17.59
N GLU A 31 -11.99 -12.80 -18.01
CA GLU A 31 -11.30 -11.56 -17.65
C GLU A 31 -11.39 -11.30 -16.13
N ILE A 32 -12.55 -11.57 -15.53
CA ILE A 32 -12.74 -11.50 -14.08
C ILE A 32 -11.88 -12.54 -13.36
N GLU A 33 -11.79 -13.77 -13.88
CA GLU A 33 -10.96 -14.82 -13.30
C GLU A 33 -9.47 -14.45 -13.36
N LEU A 34 -9.02 -13.89 -14.49
CA LEU A 34 -7.66 -13.42 -14.67
C LEU A 34 -7.36 -12.26 -13.70
N ALA A 35 -8.22 -11.23 -13.66
CA ALA A 35 -8.07 -10.12 -12.73
C ALA A 35 -8.07 -10.59 -11.26
N LYS A 36 -8.92 -11.57 -10.90
CA LYS A 36 -8.88 -12.20 -9.58
C LYS A 36 -7.56 -12.91 -9.32
N SER A 37 -6.97 -13.56 -10.31
CA SER A 37 -5.69 -14.24 -10.17
C SER A 37 -4.54 -13.24 -9.95
N GLU A 38 -4.50 -12.13 -10.70
CA GLU A 38 -3.51 -11.07 -10.53
C GLU A 38 -3.68 -10.34 -9.19
N LEU A 39 -4.91 -10.07 -8.78
CA LEU A 39 -5.21 -9.51 -7.47
C LEU A 39 -4.77 -10.44 -6.32
N LYS A 40 -4.97 -11.76 -6.45
CA LYS A 40 -4.48 -12.71 -5.43
C LYS A 40 -2.96 -12.69 -5.32
N VAL A 41 -2.24 -12.64 -6.44
CA VAL A 41 -0.77 -12.57 -6.45
C VAL A 41 -0.28 -11.28 -5.80
N SER A 42 -0.87 -10.14 -6.18
CA SER A 42 -0.51 -8.83 -5.61
C SER A 42 -0.85 -8.71 -4.13
N VAL A 43 -2.02 -9.20 -3.68
CA VAL A 43 -2.39 -9.23 -2.25
C VAL A 43 -1.47 -10.16 -1.47
N LYS A 44 -1.11 -11.32 -2.01
CA LYS A 44 -0.18 -12.25 -1.34
C LYS A 44 1.21 -11.63 -1.20
N ALA A 45 1.75 -11.07 -2.28
CA ALA A 45 3.05 -10.41 -2.26
C ALA A 45 3.06 -9.19 -1.34
N GLY A 46 2.03 -8.34 -1.42
CA GLY A 46 1.84 -7.19 -0.54
C GLY A 46 1.69 -7.60 0.92
N GLY A 47 0.91 -8.63 1.20
CA GLY A 47 0.70 -9.17 2.55
C GLY A 47 1.98 -9.74 3.17
N ILE A 48 2.75 -10.51 2.40
CA ILE A 48 4.07 -10.99 2.83
C ILE A 48 5.01 -9.81 3.07
N GLY A 49 5.03 -8.83 2.17
CA GLY A 49 5.84 -7.62 2.31
C GLY A 49 5.53 -6.88 3.61
N ILE A 50 4.25 -6.62 3.89
CA ILE A 50 3.79 -5.97 5.14
C ILE A 50 4.20 -6.78 6.35
N ALA A 51 4.01 -8.11 6.33
CA ALA A 51 4.40 -8.98 7.44
C ALA A 51 5.92 -8.94 7.70
N LEU A 52 6.73 -9.01 6.65
CA LEU A 52 8.19 -8.92 6.75
C LEU A 52 8.64 -7.55 7.26
N PHE A 53 8.06 -6.45 6.78
CA PHE A 53 8.37 -5.11 7.28
C PHE A 53 7.94 -4.92 8.74
N ALA A 54 6.79 -5.47 9.13
CA ALA A 54 6.35 -5.46 10.53
C ALA A 54 7.32 -6.25 11.43
N ALA A 55 7.72 -7.45 11.01
CA ALA A 55 8.70 -8.25 11.73
C ALA A 55 10.07 -7.56 11.82
N ALA A 56 10.55 -6.99 10.70
CA ALA A 56 11.81 -6.24 10.67
C ALA A 56 11.75 -5.00 11.58
N GLY A 57 10.64 -4.26 11.56
CA GLY A 57 10.42 -3.12 12.45
C GLY A 57 10.44 -3.53 13.93
N PHE A 58 9.76 -4.64 14.27
CA PHE A 58 9.76 -5.18 15.62
C PHE A 58 11.19 -5.59 16.08
N ILE A 59 11.92 -6.33 15.24
CA ILE A 59 13.30 -6.72 15.52
C ILE A 59 14.20 -5.48 15.67
N ALA A 60 14.02 -4.46 14.83
CA ALA A 60 14.77 -3.21 14.92
C ALA A 60 14.53 -2.49 16.25
N VAL A 61 13.28 -2.47 16.75
CA VAL A 61 12.96 -1.94 18.08
C VAL A 61 13.69 -2.71 19.17
N LEU A 62 13.66 -4.06 19.14
CA LEU A 62 14.40 -4.88 20.10
C LEU A 62 15.92 -4.65 20.04
N ALA A 63 16.47 -4.53 18.83
CA ALA A 63 17.89 -4.25 18.61
C ALA A 63 18.28 -2.88 19.18
N VAL A 64 17.45 -1.85 19.01
CA VAL A 64 17.70 -0.52 19.60
C VAL A 64 17.69 -0.59 21.12
N ILE A 65 16.78 -1.34 21.74
CA ILE A 65 16.77 -1.54 23.20
C ILE A 65 18.07 -2.21 23.67
N MET A 66 18.47 -3.32 23.02
CA MET A 66 19.71 -4.01 23.36
C MET A 66 20.95 -3.13 23.14
N LEU A 67 20.98 -2.36 22.06
CA LEU A 67 22.04 -1.40 21.77
C LEU A 67 22.09 -0.30 22.84
N SER A 68 20.94 0.20 23.31
CA SER A 68 20.86 1.20 24.37
C SER A 68 21.53 0.70 25.66
N VAL A 69 21.18 -0.53 26.06
CA VAL A 69 21.75 -1.18 27.24
C VAL A 69 23.24 -1.40 27.05
N SER A 70 23.66 -1.90 25.88
CA SER A 70 25.08 -2.11 25.56
C SER A 70 25.89 -0.83 25.66
N ILE A 71 25.41 0.30 25.10
CA ILE A 71 26.09 1.59 25.20
C ILE A 71 26.17 2.06 26.66
N ALA A 72 25.09 1.93 27.44
CA ALA A 72 25.11 2.33 28.85
C ALA A 72 26.14 1.53 29.66
N TYR A 73 26.19 0.21 29.48
CA TYR A 73 27.20 -0.63 30.12
C TYR A 73 28.61 -0.32 29.61
N PHE A 74 28.77 0.03 28.34
CA PHE A 74 30.05 0.43 27.77
C PHE A 74 30.57 1.74 28.39
N ILE A 75 29.71 2.74 28.58
CA ILE A 75 30.05 4.01 29.27
C ILE A 75 30.42 3.75 30.74
N ASN A 76 29.77 2.78 31.37
CA ASN A 76 30.09 2.37 32.73
C ASN A 76 31.39 1.53 32.82
N TRP A 77 31.87 0.97 31.71
CA TRP A 77 32.98 0.00 31.71
C TRP A 77 34.34 0.67 31.93
N GLY A 78 34.98 0.38 33.07
CA GLY A 78 36.30 0.88 33.47
C GLY A 78 36.30 1.22 34.96
N GLY A 79 37.40 1.03 35.68
CA GLY A 79 37.44 1.13 37.15
C GLY A 79 36.96 2.46 37.76
N GLU A 80 36.93 3.54 36.96
CA GLU A 80 36.40 4.87 37.30
C GLU A 80 35.18 5.25 36.43
N GLY A 81 34.51 4.26 35.83
CA GLY A 81 33.40 4.46 34.91
C GLY A 81 32.24 5.21 35.52
N LEU A 82 31.47 5.90 34.67
CA LEU A 82 30.34 6.70 35.11
C LEU A 82 29.29 5.80 35.77
N ALA A 83 28.64 6.26 36.85
CA ALA A 83 27.60 5.48 37.50
C ALA A 83 26.49 5.12 36.50
N LEU A 84 25.97 3.90 36.58
CA LEU A 84 25.13 3.31 35.53
C LEU A 84 23.90 4.17 35.18
N HIS A 85 23.30 4.85 36.16
CA HIS A 85 22.16 5.75 35.94
C HIS A 85 22.52 6.96 35.06
N TRP A 86 23.72 7.54 35.22
CA TRP A 86 24.19 8.63 34.36
C TRP A 86 24.50 8.14 32.94
N ALA A 87 25.02 6.92 32.80
CA ALA A 87 25.22 6.31 31.48
C ALA A 87 23.88 6.16 30.72
N PHE A 88 22.83 5.66 31.38
CA PHE A 88 21.49 5.58 30.78
C PHE A 88 20.91 6.97 30.44
N LEU A 89 21.13 7.99 31.29
CA LEU A 89 20.69 9.36 30.99
C LEU A 89 21.39 9.95 29.76
N ILE A 90 22.67 9.66 29.56
CA ILE A 90 23.41 10.09 28.36
C ILE A 90 22.81 9.43 27.10
N VAL A 91 22.58 8.12 27.14
CA VAL A 91 21.96 7.39 26.01
C VAL A 91 20.56 7.93 25.72
N PHE A 92 19.77 8.19 26.75
CA PHE A 92 18.45 8.83 26.61
C PHE A 92 18.55 10.23 25.98
N GLY A 93 19.47 11.06 26.45
CA GLY A 93 19.72 12.40 25.89
C GLY A 93 20.13 12.33 24.42
N LEU A 94 20.92 11.34 24.03
CA LEU A 94 21.31 11.09 22.63
C LEU A 94 20.08 10.77 21.76
N TYR A 95 19.14 9.95 22.24
CA TYR A 95 17.90 9.70 21.50
C TYR A 95 16.97 10.91 21.43
N LEU A 96 16.89 11.72 22.50
CA LEU A 96 16.14 12.97 22.44
C LEU A 96 16.74 13.95 21.42
N ALA A 97 18.07 14.06 21.36
CA ALA A 97 18.74 14.88 20.36
C ALA A 97 18.46 14.39 18.94
N LEU A 98 18.54 13.06 18.71
CA LEU A 98 18.23 12.44 17.42
C LEU A 98 16.76 12.67 17.03
N ALA A 99 15.82 12.46 17.95
CA ALA A 99 14.39 12.68 17.72
C ALA A 99 14.11 14.16 17.42
N GLY A 100 14.72 15.08 18.18
CA GLY A 100 14.61 16.52 17.93
C GLY A 100 15.13 16.92 16.54
N ALA A 101 16.25 16.35 16.11
CA ALA A 101 16.79 16.57 14.76
C ALA A 101 15.84 16.04 13.67
N MET A 102 15.28 14.84 13.84
CA MET A 102 14.30 14.28 12.90
C MET A 102 13.03 15.12 12.81
N VAL A 103 12.48 15.57 13.95
CA VAL A 103 11.33 16.48 13.99
C VAL A 103 11.64 17.79 13.30
N PHE A 104 12.80 18.39 13.56
CA PHE A 104 13.22 19.63 12.94
C PHE A 104 13.32 19.51 11.41
N VAL A 105 13.98 18.46 10.91
CA VAL A 105 14.07 18.17 9.48
C VAL A 105 12.69 17.90 8.88
N GLY A 106 11.84 17.13 9.58
CA GLY A 106 10.47 16.83 9.17
C GLY A 106 9.63 18.09 9.00
N ILE A 107 9.64 19.00 9.99
CA ILE A 107 8.94 20.28 9.92
C ILE A 107 9.47 21.11 8.74
N LYS A 108 10.78 21.16 8.52
CA LYS A 108 11.38 21.88 7.40
C LYS A 108 10.91 21.31 6.06
N LYS A 109 10.85 19.99 5.92
CA LYS A 109 10.38 19.31 4.71
C LYS A 109 8.89 19.54 4.47
N VAL A 110 8.05 19.40 5.48
CA VAL A 110 6.61 19.64 5.37
C VAL A 110 6.33 21.09 4.96
N LYS A 111 7.02 22.07 5.57
CA LYS A 111 6.89 23.49 5.21
C LYS A 111 7.35 23.82 3.79
N GLN A 112 8.20 22.99 3.18
CA GLN A 112 8.63 23.16 1.78
C GLN A 112 7.61 22.64 0.77
N VAL A 113 6.68 21.78 1.19
CA VAL A 113 5.63 21.28 0.30
C VAL A 113 4.60 22.38 0.09
N LYS A 114 4.63 23.00 -1.09
CA LYS A 114 3.57 23.92 -1.53
C LYS A 114 2.31 23.12 -1.85
N ALA A 115 1.14 23.66 -1.50
CA ALA A 115 -0.13 23.07 -1.90
C ALA A 115 -0.20 22.95 -3.44
N PRO A 116 -0.84 21.91 -3.99
CA PRO A 116 -0.91 21.71 -5.44
C PRO A 116 -1.87 22.72 -6.06
N GLU A 117 -1.38 23.93 -6.34
CA GLU A 117 -2.15 25.09 -6.82
C GLU A 117 -2.96 24.77 -8.08
N LYS A 118 -2.38 24.02 -9.03
CA LYS A 118 -3.06 23.62 -10.28
C LYS A 118 -4.24 22.67 -10.04
N ALA A 119 -4.07 21.68 -9.15
CA ALA A 119 -5.12 20.73 -8.81
C ALA A 119 -6.27 21.41 -8.04
N ILE A 120 -5.92 22.35 -7.15
CA ILE A 120 -6.89 23.18 -6.44
C ILE A 120 -7.64 24.11 -7.41
N ALA A 121 -6.94 24.71 -8.38
CA ALA A 121 -7.56 25.56 -9.40
C ALA A 121 -8.54 24.77 -10.27
N GLN A 122 -8.15 23.61 -10.81
CA GLN A 122 -9.03 22.73 -11.58
C GLN A 122 -10.25 22.28 -10.75
N GLY A 123 -10.05 21.87 -9.50
CA GLY A 123 -11.15 21.46 -8.62
C GLY A 123 -12.18 22.57 -8.35
N ARG A 124 -11.77 23.85 -8.39
CA ARG A 124 -12.66 25.01 -8.22
C ARG A 124 -13.46 25.34 -9.48
N GLU A 125 -13.03 24.92 -10.66
CA GLU A 125 -13.77 25.13 -11.91
C GLU A 125 -14.87 24.10 -12.15
N ILE A 126 -14.74 22.89 -11.59
CA ILE A 126 -15.75 21.82 -11.67
C ILE A 126 -17.15 22.31 -11.20
N PRO A 127 -17.31 22.94 -10.02
CA PRO A 127 -18.62 23.44 -9.61
C PRO A 127 -19.12 24.64 -10.42
N LYS A 128 -18.22 25.44 -11.05
CA LYS A 128 -18.62 26.54 -11.95
C LYS A 128 -19.17 26.01 -13.26
N ALA A 129 -18.59 24.94 -13.81
CA ALA A 129 -19.09 24.26 -15.00
C ALA A 129 -20.47 23.59 -14.77
N LEU A 130 -20.74 23.13 -13.54
CA LEU A 130 -22.01 22.51 -13.17
C LEU A 130 -23.12 23.50 -12.77
N LYS A 131 -22.79 24.77 -12.47
CA LYS A 131 -23.77 25.81 -12.06
C LYS A 131 -24.22 26.75 -13.18
N GLY A 132 -23.78 26.55 -14.41
CA GLY A 132 -24.01 27.45 -15.55
C GLY A 132 -24.68 26.79 -16.75
N GLN A 133 -25.83 26.13 -16.56
CA GLN A 133 -26.81 25.85 -17.61
C GLN A 133 -28.21 25.81 -16.96
N SER A 134 -28.78 26.98 -16.73
CA SER A 134 -30.22 27.18 -16.52
C SER A 134 -30.58 28.58 -16.99
#